data_AF-A0A7V4U1K7-F1
#
_entry.id   AF-A0A7V4U1K7-F1
#
_cell.length_a   1.000
_cell.length_b   1.000
_cell.length_c   1.000
_cell.angle_alpha   90.00
_cell.angle_beta   90.00
_cell.angle_gamma   90.00
#
_symmetry.space_group_name_H-M   'P 1'
#
loop_
_entity.id
_entity.type
_entity.pdbx_description
1 polymer ?
#
loop_
_entity_poly.entity_id
_entity_poly.type
_entity_poly.pdbx_seq_one_letter_code
_entity_poly.pdbx_strand_id
1 'polypeptide(L)'
;MRKYFVFLGILTVVSCRLFAQEEKLVMRNLDDFQVQVAGFVLEDDRTVHIHAVGAGGDKETKQIRNYQQDRFNMYAYCWIINSDTREMVWRMTIDNTEQTGDLRLSREFNGNVHLDKGTYEVYFAAVKPGWHILDGGFFSVSKLLKYIFSDENEWEDSSRDWIVEIDRVDEVYQRRDVKKILRAKRRNAVLSLTDTDDDHTAKKGFSLSQSLKVKIYGLGEGYKGKMYDYGWIINADTRETVWKMRENASEYAGGAVKNRLFRDEIELPAGNYLVYFRTDANHSSNAWNANPPYDPYFWGLTLFPAEEDFEPDIIKEYKEKEIKPIISITKVGNDAYIEKVFELKEKASLRVYALGEGMAGDMFDYGWITNDETGETVWKMRYKDTKHAGGAGKNRLVDEIIELPPGRYVVHYQSDDSHCYDDWNMRRPQNPEKWGITIYPASKSARYARVVREPRKDDTQVLARLTRIGDDEHVRKRFTLKKKSRIRIYCIGEGDWDEMYDYGWIENVKTGRRVWKMRYSKTVHAGGAKKNRLADTIITLKPGTYEVHFKSDDSHSYYDWNDDPPRQPKKWGITVYKLDN
;
A
#
# COMPACT_ATOMS: atom_id res chain seq x y z
N MET A 1 72.40 -56.30 9.46
CA MET A 1 71.46 -57.39 9.84
C MET A 1 71.07 -57.20 11.30
N ARG A 2 69.89 -56.62 11.59
CA ARG A 2 69.03 -56.92 12.74
C ARG A 2 67.82 -55.98 12.68
N LYS A 3 66.66 -56.58 12.41
CA LYS A 3 65.34 -55.94 12.34
C LYS A 3 64.88 -55.68 13.78
N TYR A 4 64.46 -54.46 14.08
CA TYR A 4 63.64 -54.17 15.26
C TYR A 4 62.19 -54.01 14.81
N PHE A 5 61.37 -54.98 15.18
CA PHE A 5 59.92 -54.88 15.15
C PHE A 5 59.50 -54.08 16.38
N VAL A 6 58.87 -52.92 16.17
CA VAL A 6 58.15 -52.20 17.22
C VAL A 6 56.69 -52.68 17.18
N PHE A 7 56.27 -53.32 18.26
CA PHE A 7 54.87 -53.67 18.54
C PHE A 7 54.13 -52.36 18.87
N LEU A 8 53.22 -51.93 18.00
CA LEU A 8 52.31 -50.83 18.29
C LEU A 8 51.04 -51.43 18.92
N GLY A 9 50.88 -51.25 20.24
CA GLY A 9 49.67 -51.64 20.95
C GLY A 9 48.48 -50.82 20.48
N ILE A 10 47.44 -51.52 20.03
CA ILE A 10 46.13 -50.95 19.71
C ILE A 10 45.46 -50.58 21.04
N LEU A 11 45.34 -49.28 21.30
CA LEU A 11 44.48 -48.76 22.36
C LEU A 11 43.06 -48.66 21.78
N THR A 12 42.24 -49.68 22.00
CA THR A 12 40.78 -49.57 21.80
C THR A 12 40.23 -48.57 22.80
N VAL A 13 40.00 -47.33 22.36
CA VAL A 13 39.16 -46.38 23.06
C VAL A 13 37.73 -46.91 22.93
N VAL A 14 37.27 -47.63 23.96
CA VAL A 14 35.85 -47.85 24.18
C VAL A 14 35.27 -46.47 24.48
N SER A 15 34.60 -45.90 23.49
CA SER A 15 33.76 -44.71 23.67
C SER A 15 32.63 -45.10 24.60
N CYS A 16 32.81 -44.88 25.90
CA CYS A 16 31.71 -44.79 26.84
C CYS A 16 30.75 -43.72 26.29
N ARG A 17 29.59 -44.14 25.80
CA ARG A 17 28.45 -43.24 25.67
C ARG A 17 28.14 -42.77 27.09
N LEU A 18 28.58 -41.57 27.43
CA LEU A 18 28.05 -40.84 28.57
C LEU A 18 26.54 -40.79 28.33
N PHE A 19 25.76 -41.38 29.22
CA PHE A 19 24.31 -41.21 29.21
C PHE A 19 24.03 -39.71 29.25
N ALA A 20 23.39 -39.18 28.21
CA ALA A 20 22.91 -37.80 28.21
C ALA A 20 22.02 -37.64 29.46
N GLN A 21 22.40 -36.71 30.34
CA GLN A 21 21.61 -36.41 31.51
C GLN A 21 20.40 -35.61 31.03
N GLU A 22 19.21 -36.19 31.13
CA GLU A 22 17.97 -35.48 30.81
C GLU A 22 17.90 -34.17 31.61
N GLU A 23 17.78 -33.06 30.91
CA GLU A 23 17.56 -31.74 31.48
C GLU A 23 16.07 -31.45 31.66
N LYS A 24 15.79 -30.36 32.38
CA LYS A 24 14.45 -29.82 32.61
C LYS A 24 14.41 -28.36 32.20
N LEU A 25 13.55 -28.02 31.24
CA LEU A 25 13.23 -26.63 30.92
C LEU A 25 12.26 -26.09 31.96
N VAL A 26 12.54 -24.91 32.51
CA VAL A 26 11.65 -24.21 33.46
C VAL A 26 11.51 -22.75 33.07
N MET A 27 10.26 -22.27 32.91
CA MET A 27 9.90 -20.87 32.73
C MET A 27 9.02 -20.43 33.91
N ARG A 28 9.40 -19.33 34.57
CA ARG A 28 8.70 -18.71 35.72
C ARG A 28 8.66 -17.19 35.55
N ASN A 29 7.94 -16.50 36.43
CA ASN A 29 7.73 -15.04 36.36
C ASN A 29 7.08 -14.67 35.02
N LEU A 30 5.98 -15.33 34.71
CA LEU A 30 5.30 -15.28 33.41
C LEU A 30 4.20 -14.21 33.37
N ASP A 31 4.36 -13.14 34.14
CA ASP A 31 3.42 -12.02 34.28
C ASP A 31 3.27 -11.19 32.99
N ASP A 32 2.58 -10.05 33.09
CA ASP A 32 2.06 -9.25 31.98
C ASP A 32 3.18 -8.58 31.15
N PHE A 33 3.92 -9.38 30.38
CA PHE A 33 4.90 -8.95 29.38
C PHE A 33 4.73 -9.74 28.07
N GLN A 34 4.85 -9.03 26.95
CA GLN A 34 4.35 -9.34 25.60
C GLN A 34 5.04 -10.50 24.83
N VAL A 35 5.43 -11.59 25.51
CA VAL A 35 5.91 -12.92 25.02
C VAL A 35 7.24 -13.30 25.66
N GLN A 36 7.22 -14.42 26.37
CA GLN A 36 8.41 -15.14 26.86
C GLN A 36 8.76 -16.28 25.91
N VAL A 37 10.07 -16.58 25.81
CA VAL A 37 10.55 -17.69 24.97
C VAL A 37 11.76 -18.38 25.60
N ALA A 38 11.74 -19.71 25.55
CA ALA A 38 12.85 -20.62 25.79
C ALA A 38 12.88 -21.66 24.66
N GLY A 39 13.82 -22.60 24.69
CA GLY A 39 13.87 -23.68 23.73
C GLY A 39 14.52 -24.93 24.31
N PHE A 40 14.43 -26.03 23.59
CA PHE A 40 15.08 -27.28 23.96
C PHE A 40 15.40 -28.13 22.74
N VAL A 41 16.25 -29.13 22.91
CA VAL A 41 16.62 -30.10 21.86
C VAL A 41 16.21 -31.51 22.28
N LEU A 42 15.75 -32.29 21.31
CA LEU A 42 15.60 -33.73 21.37
C LEU A 42 16.51 -34.38 20.33
N GLU A 43 17.38 -35.29 20.74
CA GLU A 43 18.31 -36.02 19.86
C GLU A 43 17.66 -37.23 19.16
N ASP A 44 16.51 -37.67 19.68
CA ASP A 44 15.65 -38.76 19.17
C ASP A 44 14.16 -38.50 19.48
N ASP A 45 13.28 -39.22 18.77
CA ASP A 45 11.83 -39.15 18.97
C ASP A 45 11.46 -39.70 20.34
N ARG A 46 10.79 -38.89 21.17
CA ARG A 46 10.45 -39.29 22.53
C ARG A 46 9.25 -38.58 23.12
N THR A 47 8.76 -39.12 24.23
CA THR A 47 7.67 -38.52 25.01
C THR A 47 8.24 -37.66 26.12
N VAL A 48 8.02 -36.35 26.00
CA VAL A 48 8.31 -35.37 27.05
C VAL A 48 7.12 -35.25 28.00
N HIS A 49 7.39 -34.85 29.24
CA HIS A 49 6.35 -34.51 30.20
C HIS A 49 6.26 -32.99 30.31
N ILE A 50 5.06 -32.44 30.18
CA ILE A 50 4.80 -31.00 30.25
C ILE A 50 3.88 -30.72 31.44
N HIS A 51 4.31 -29.82 32.30
CA HIS A 51 3.49 -29.20 33.34
C HIS A 51 3.42 -27.69 33.08
N ALA A 52 2.23 -27.18 32.81
CA ALA A 52 2.02 -25.78 32.46
C ALA A 52 0.78 -25.20 33.14
N VAL A 53 0.93 -24.01 33.71
CA VAL A 53 -0.14 -23.26 34.36
C VAL A 53 -0.29 -21.89 33.71
N GLY A 54 -1.52 -21.50 33.44
CA GLY A 54 -1.87 -20.23 32.82
C GLY A 54 -3.33 -19.86 33.08
N ALA A 55 -3.95 -19.12 32.16
CA ALA A 55 -5.31 -18.63 32.31
C ALA A 55 -6.15 -18.79 31.03
N GLY A 56 -7.43 -19.14 31.19
CA GLY A 56 -8.39 -19.30 30.09
C GLY A 56 -9.84 -19.27 30.56
N GLY A 57 -10.75 -18.94 29.65
CA GLY A 57 -12.20 -18.88 29.92
C GLY A 57 -12.86 -20.25 30.10
N ASP A 58 -14.18 -20.27 30.20
CA ASP A 58 -14.97 -21.49 30.46
C ASP A 58 -15.11 -22.38 29.20
N LYS A 59 -15.10 -23.71 29.38
CA LYS A 59 -15.33 -24.72 28.31
C LYS A 59 -16.70 -24.57 27.66
N GLU A 60 -17.68 -24.02 28.38
CA GLU A 60 -19.05 -23.84 27.90
C GLU A 60 -19.22 -22.64 26.95
N THR A 61 -18.36 -21.63 27.06
CA THR A 61 -18.32 -20.45 26.17
C THR A 61 -17.56 -20.74 24.88
N LYS A 62 -18.23 -21.38 23.91
CA LYS A 62 -17.62 -21.78 22.63
C LYS A 62 -17.73 -20.73 21.51
N GLN A 63 -18.54 -19.68 21.65
CA GLN A 63 -18.75 -18.70 20.58
C GLN A 63 -17.80 -17.50 20.71
N ILE A 64 -16.79 -17.47 19.85
CA ILE A 64 -15.93 -16.29 19.66
C ILE A 64 -16.65 -15.29 18.76
N ARG A 65 -16.85 -14.09 19.27
CA ARG A 65 -17.54 -12.99 18.57
C ARG A 65 -16.63 -11.80 18.30
N ASN A 66 -15.41 -11.81 18.83
CA ASN A 66 -14.42 -10.75 18.69
C ASN A 66 -13.13 -11.27 18.04
N TYR A 67 -12.64 -10.54 17.04
CA TYR A 67 -11.42 -10.86 16.28
C TYR A 67 -10.12 -10.74 17.10
N GLN A 68 -10.17 -10.05 18.24
CA GLN A 68 -9.06 -9.91 19.19
C GLN A 68 -8.95 -11.09 20.16
N GLN A 69 -9.92 -12.00 20.22
CA GLN A 69 -9.91 -13.14 21.14
C GLN A 69 -9.08 -14.31 20.60
N ASP A 70 -8.47 -15.08 21.51
CA ASP A 70 -7.88 -16.36 21.17
C ASP A 70 -8.95 -17.38 20.74
N ARG A 71 -8.65 -18.15 19.70
CA ARG A 71 -9.60 -19.12 19.12
C ARG A 71 -9.99 -20.26 20.08
N PHE A 72 -9.21 -20.49 21.13
CA PHE A 72 -9.43 -21.53 22.12
C PHE A 72 -9.73 -20.93 23.49
N ASN A 73 -10.10 -19.64 23.55
CA ASN A 73 -10.48 -18.93 24.76
C ASN A 73 -9.39 -18.92 25.84
N MET A 74 -8.11 -18.97 25.44
CA MET A 74 -6.96 -18.84 26.34
C MET A 74 -6.51 -17.38 26.45
N TYR A 75 -6.11 -16.95 27.65
CA TYR A 75 -5.62 -15.60 27.95
C TYR A 75 -4.13 -15.58 28.28
N ALA A 76 -3.68 -16.56 29.06
CA ALA A 76 -2.28 -16.81 29.35
C ALA A 76 -1.96 -18.29 29.12
N TYR A 77 -1.05 -18.59 28.20
CA TYR A 77 -0.81 -19.98 27.79
C TYR A 77 0.55 -20.16 27.11
N CYS A 78 1.01 -21.41 27.11
CA CYS A 78 2.20 -21.81 26.36
C CYS A 78 1.88 -22.63 25.11
N TRP A 79 2.84 -22.62 24.19
CA TRP A 79 2.85 -23.46 23.00
C TRP A 79 4.29 -23.78 22.59
N ILE A 80 4.44 -24.84 21.81
CA ILE A 80 5.72 -25.35 21.31
C ILE A 80 5.67 -25.34 19.79
N ILE A 81 6.71 -24.78 19.19
CA ILE A 81 6.95 -24.86 17.74
C ILE A 81 8.26 -25.59 17.45
N ASN A 82 8.30 -26.33 16.36
CA ASN A 82 9.54 -26.84 15.82
C ASN A 82 10.32 -25.69 15.16
N SER A 83 11.58 -25.49 15.54
CA SER A 83 12.39 -24.33 15.13
C SER A 83 12.67 -24.32 13.63
N ASP A 84 12.82 -25.51 13.02
CA ASP A 84 13.16 -25.68 11.60
C ASP A 84 11.93 -25.55 10.71
N THR A 85 10.88 -26.32 10.99
CA THR A 85 9.64 -26.34 10.17
C THR A 85 8.73 -25.15 10.45
N ARG A 86 8.89 -24.50 11.62
CA ARG A 86 7.97 -23.47 12.15
C ARG A 86 6.55 -23.98 12.38
N GLU A 87 6.36 -25.29 12.50
CA GLU A 87 5.06 -25.87 12.81
C GLU A 87 4.80 -25.84 14.32
N MET A 88 3.57 -25.48 14.70
CA MET A 88 3.12 -25.63 16.07
C MET A 88 2.84 -27.12 16.32
N VAL A 89 3.65 -27.73 17.19
CA VAL A 89 3.57 -29.17 17.50
C VAL A 89 2.71 -29.44 18.73
N TRP A 90 2.55 -28.44 19.61
CA TRP A 90 1.67 -28.53 20.77
C TRP A 90 1.28 -27.14 21.26
N ARG A 91 0.08 -27.02 21.84
CA ARG A 91 -0.32 -25.83 22.61
C ARG A 91 -1.24 -26.20 23.76
N MET A 92 -1.21 -25.36 24.79
CA MET A 92 -2.20 -25.37 25.85
C MET A 92 -3.53 -24.79 25.32
N THR A 93 -4.64 -25.46 25.63
CA THR A 93 -6.01 -25.08 25.24
C THR A 93 -6.95 -25.29 26.42
N ILE A 94 -8.16 -24.75 26.35
CA ILE A 94 -9.20 -25.09 27.35
C ILE A 94 -9.47 -26.60 27.37
N ASP A 95 -9.45 -27.27 26.21
CA ASP A 95 -9.88 -28.67 26.11
C ASP A 95 -8.89 -29.65 26.76
N ASN A 96 -7.59 -29.37 26.66
CA ASN A 96 -6.55 -30.21 27.25
C ASN A 96 -6.16 -29.81 28.68
N THR A 97 -6.77 -28.76 29.23
CA THR A 97 -6.50 -28.30 30.60
C THR A 97 -7.64 -28.62 31.56
N GLU A 98 -7.27 -28.67 32.83
CA GLU A 98 -8.19 -28.67 33.97
C GLU A 98 -8.23 -27.28 34.60
N GLN A 99 -9.35 -26.97 35.26
CA GLN A 99 -9.45 -25.74 36.06
C GLN A 99 -8.88 -26.02 37.44
N THR A 100 -7.99 -25.17 37.93
CA THR A 100 -7.30 -25.40 39.21
C THR A 100 -7.43 -24.20 40.16
N GLY A 101 -7.48 -24.49 41.47
CA GLY A 101 -7.65 -23.48 42.53
C GLY A 101 -9.05 -22.88 42.63
N ASP A 102 -9.21 -21.94 43.57
CA ASP A 102 -10.46 -21.17 43.77
C ASP A 102 -10.65 -20.09 42.68
N LEU A 103 -9.59 -19.79 41.92
CA LEU A 103 -9.52 -18.75 40.91
C LEU A 103 -10.12 -19.22 39.60
N ARG A 104 -11.16 -18.52 39.12
CA ARG A 104 -12.05 -19.01 38.06
C ARG A 104 -11.44 -19.04 36.65
N LEU A 105 -10.25 -18.49 36.46
CA LEU A 105 -9.58 -18.40 35.17
C LEU A 105 -8.34 -19.31 35.07
N SER A 106 -7.85 -19.86 36.18
CA SER A 106 -6.63 -20.68 36.17
C SER A 106 -6.83 -21.98 35.40
N ARG A 107 -5.84 -22.34 34.59
CA ARG A 107 -5.82 -23.53 33.74
C ARG A 107 -4.49 -24.25 33.90
N GLU A 108 -4.56 -25.55 34.15
CA GLU A 108 -3.39 -26.42 34.27
C GLU A 108 -3.42 -27.53 33.22
N PHE A 109 -2.28 -27.73 32.56
CA PHE A 109 -1.97 -28.94 31.81
C PHE A 109 -0.87 -29.68 32.56
N ASN A 110 -1.07 -30.97 32.81
CA ASN A 110 -0.07 -31.85 33.38
C ASN A 110 -0.15 -33.20 32.66
N GLY A 111 0.77 -33.45 31.74
CA GLY A 111 0.63 -34.58 30.82
C GLY A 111 1.81 -34.84 29.92
N ASN A 112 1.70 -35.91 29.14
CA ASN A 112 2.76 -36.39 28.26
C ASN A 112 2.47 -36.00 26.80
N VAL A 113 3.50 -35.57 26.08
CA VAL A 113 3.42 -35.21 24.66
C VAL A 113 4.55 -35.91 23.92
N HIS A 114 4.21 -36.63 22.85
CA HIS A 114 5.21 -37.22 21.96
C HIS A 114 5.69 -36.16 20.96
N LEU A 115 7.01 -36.02 20.85
CA LEU A 115 7.68 -35.12 19.93
C LEU A 115 8.77 -35.89 19.18
N ASP A 116 8.87 -35.63 17.89
CA ASP A 116 9.96 -36.17 17.08
C ASP A 116 11.31 -35.57 17.51
N LYS A 117 12.39 -36.09 16.95
CA LYS A 117 13.71 -35.47 17.04
C LYS A 117 13.67 -34.05 16.48
N GLY A 118 14.25 -33.09 17.20
CA GLY A 118 14.40 -31.74 16.67
C GLY A 118 14.79 -30.68 17.69
N THR A 119 14.87 -29.45 17.22
CA THR A 119 15.03 -28.25 18.06
C THR A 119 13.68 -27.54 18.17
N TYR A 120 13.30 -27.21 19.40
CA TYR A 120 11.98 -26.66 19.73
C TYR A 120 12.09 -25.31 20.41
N GLU A 121 11.11 -24.45 20.15
CA GLU A 121 10.92 -23.18 20.82
C GLU A 121 9.64 -23.25 21.64
N VAL A 122 9.73 -22.89 22.92
CA VAL A 122 8.64 -22.85 23.88
C VAL A 122 8.31 -21.39 24.14
N TYR A 123 7.07 -21.04 23.87
CA TYR A 123 6.57 -19.70 24.07
C TYR A 123 5.55 -19.68 25.18
N PHE A 124 5.47 -18.54 25.87
CA PHE A 124 4.37 -18.22 26.76
C PHE A 124 3.96 -16.77 26.51
N ALA A 125 2.66 -16.51 26.40
CA ALA A 125 2.12 -15.16 26.36
C ALA A 125 1.01 -15.04 27.40
N ALA A 126 0.95 -13.89 28.06
CA ALA A 126 -0.17 -13.47 28.88
C ALA A 126 -0.70 -12.15 28.33
N VAL A 127 -2.00 -12.11 28.05
CA VAL A 127 -2.69 -10.88 27.66
C VAL A 127 -3.92 -10.72 28.53
N LYS A 128 -3.90 -9.69 29.38
CA LYS A 128 -5.03 -9.36 30.25
C LYS A 128 -6.25 -8.99 29.41
N PRO A 129 -7.43 -9.60 29.63
CA PRO A 129 -8.63 -9.24 28.88
C PRO A 129 -9.13 -7.83 29.27
N GLY A 130 -9.13 -6.91 28.30
CA GLY A 130 -9.57 -5.52 28.48
C GLY A 130 -11.08 -5.28 28.26
N TRP A 131 -11.57 -4.12 28.69
CA TRP A 131 -13.00 -3.74 28.64
C TRP A 131 -13.60 -3.73 27.22
N HIS A 132 -12.81 -3.41 26.19
CA HIS A 132 -13.24 -3.34 24.79
C HIS A 132 -13.47 -4.74 24.16
N ILE A 133 -13.01 -5.80 24.83
CA ILE A 133 -13.21 -7.19 24.41
C ILE A 133 -14.63 -7.68 24.81
N LEU A 134 -15.33 -6.93 25.66
CA LEU A 134 -16.63 -7.27 26.27
C LEU A 134 -17.85 -6.98 25.38
N ASP A 135 -17.72 -6.12 24.36
CA ASP A 135 -18.82 -5.73 23.44
C ASP A 135 -19.27 -6.85 22.49
N GLY A 136 -18.61 -8.02 22.57
CA GLY A 136 -18.92 -9.22 21.79
C GLY A 136 -19.67 -10.31 22.56
N GLY A 137 -20.05 -10.15 23.83
CA GLY A 137 -20.79 -11.20 24.58
C GLY A 137 -19.89 -12.18 25.34
N PHE A 138 -18.91 -11.63 26.04
CA PHE A 138 -17.85 -12.32 26.78
C PHE A 138 -18.33 -13.13 28.01
N PHE A 139 -19.51 -12.82 28.55
CA PHE A 139 -19.96 -13.35 29.83
C PHE A 139 -21.49 -13.52 29.84
N SER A 140 -22.01 -14.44 30.66
CA SER A 140 -23.37 -14.24 31.18
C SER A 140 -23.39 -12.94 31.96
N VAL A 141 -24.50 -12.19 31.94
CA VAL A 141 -24.64 -10.91 32.67
C VAL A 141 -24.20 -11.02 34.15
N SER A 142 -24.39 -12.20 34.76
CA SER A 142 -23.93 -12.52 36.11
C SER A 142 -22.40 -12.68 36.28
N LYS A 143 -21.66 -13.16 35.28
CA LYS A 143 -20.18 -13.27 35.30
C LYS A 143 -19.51 -11.93 34.96
N LEU A 144 -20.15 -11.13 34.10
CA LEU A 144 -19.74 -9.75 33.77
C LEU A 144 -19.76 -8.84 35.00
N LEU A 145 -20.84 -8.89 35.79
CA LEU A 145 -20.95 -8.15 37.04
C LEU A 145 -19.84 -8.55 38.03
N LYS A 146 -19.52 -9.84 38.17
CA LYS A 146 -18.47 -10.29 39.10
C LYS A 146 -17.05 -9.90 38.70
N TYR A 147 -16.69 -9.92 37.41
CA TYR A 147 -15.36 -9.47 36.95
C TYR A 147 -15.15 -7.95 37.13
N ILE A 148 -16.23 -7.18 36.99
CA ILE A 148 -16.24 -5.73 37.27
C ILE A 148 -16.09 -5.45 38.79
N PHE A 149 -16.43 -6.41 39.65
CA PHE A 149 -16.34 -6.31 41.12
C PHE A 149 -15.19 -7.14 41.73
N SER A 150 -14.35 -7.81 40.94
CA SER A 150 -13.15 -8.54 41.41
C SER A 150 -11.92 -7.63 41.28
N ASP A 151 -11.21 -7.46 42.39
CA ASP A 151 -10.03 -6.59 42.53
C ASP A 151 -8.93 -6.88 41.49
N GLU A 152 -8.16 -5.84 41.12
CA GLU A 152 -6.96 -5.93 40.25
C GLU A 152 -5.94 -7.00 40.72
N ASN A 153 -6.00 -7.37 42.00
CA ASN A 153 -5.15 -8.35 42.65
C ASN A 153 -5.28 -9.79 42.08
N GLU A 154 -6.44 -10.22 41.56
CA GLU A 154 -6.62 -11.63 41.15
C GLU A 154 -5.75 -12.04 39.94
N TRP A 155 -5.55 -11.15 38.96
CA TRP A 155 -4.67 -11.43 37.80
C TRP A 155 -3.21 -11.47 38.22
N GLU A 156 -2.79 -10.51 39.04
CA GLU A 156 -1.43 -10.44 39.58
C GLU A 156 -1.13 -11.65 40.46
N ASP A 157 -2.05 -12.05 41.35
CA ASP A 157 -1.91 -13.22 42.21
C ASP A 157 -1.86 -14.51 41.37
N SER A 158 -2.75 -14.66 40.38
CA SER A 158 -2.72 -15.81 39.46
C SER A 158 -1.40 -15.90 38.68
N SER A 159 -0.84 -14.75 38.26
CA SER A 159 0.38 -14.72 37.46
C SER A 159 1.62 -15.22 38.20
N ARG A 160 1.61 -15.23 39.55
CA ARG A 160 2.72 -15.75 40.37
C ARG A 160 2.84 -17.27 40.30
N ASP A 161 1.73 -17.95 40.04
CA ASP A 161 1.67 -19.41 39.96
C ASP A 161 1.89 -19.94 38.54
N TRP A 162 1.92 -19.05 37.53
CA TRP A 162 2.15 -19.46 36.15
C TRP A 162 3.55 -20.00 35.94
N ILE A 163 3.60 -21.15 35.27
CA ILE A 163 4.81 -21.91 35.06
C ILE A 163 4.73 -22.69 33.76
N VAL A 164 5.89 -22.95 33.15
CA VAL A 164 6.05 -24.00 32.14
C VAL A 164 7.25 -24.84 32.52
N GLU A 165 7.04 -26.14 32.67
CA GLU A 165 8.06 -27.14 32.91
C GLU A 165 8.00 -28.21 31.83
N ILE A 166 9.14 -28.54 31.24
CA ILE A 166 9.27 -29.64 30.28
C ILE A 166 10.43 -30.52 30.74
N ASP A 167 10.10 -31.75 31.12
CA ASP A 167 11.07 -32.76 31.54
C ASP A 167 11.45 -33.67 30.36
N ARG A 168 12.58 -34.37 30.51
CA ARG A 168 13.12 -35.38 29.56
C ARG A 168 13.62 -34.79 28.25
N VAL A 169 14.25 -33.62 28.31
CA VAL A 169 14.89 -32.97 27.16
C VAL A 169 16.41 -33.16 27.19
N ASP A 170 17.11 -33.10 26.06
CA ASP A 170 18.56 -33.33 26.02
C ASP A 170 19.37 -32.06 26.29
N GLU A 171 18.87 -30.89 25.87
CA GLU A 171 19.52 -29.61 26.06
C GLU A 171 18.48 -28.49 26.21
N VAL A 172 18.71 -27.51 27.09
CA VAL A 172 17.85 -26.33 27.26
C VAL A 172 18.48 -25.05 26.70
N TYR A 173 17.72 -24.33 25.89
CA TYR A 173 18.05 -23.02 25.36
C TYR A 173 17.33 -21.89 26.08
N GLN A 174 18.11 -20.91 26.53
CA GLN A 174 17.59 -19.67 27.08
C GLN A 174 17.15 -18.72 25.96
N ARG A 175 16.38 -17.70 26.29
CA ARG A 175 15.89 -16.68 25.34
C ARG A 175 16.95 -16.14 24.39
N ARG A 176 18.18 -15.93 24.89
CA ARG A 176 19.31 -15.43 24.09
C ARG A 176 19.74 -16.41 23.00
N ASP A 177 19.65 -17.71 23.27
CA ASP A 177 20.12 -18.77 22.38
C ASP A 177 19.07 -19.01 21.30
N VAL A 178 17.78 -19.03 21.67
CA VAL A 178 16.66 -18.98 20.72
C VAL A 178 16.78 -17.77 19.77
N LYS A 179 17.03 -16.56 20.31
CA LYS A 179 17.22 -15.36 19.48
C LYS A 179 18.42 -15.49 18.52
N LYS A 180 19.49 -16.21 18.87
CA LYS A 180 20.61 -16.48 17.95
C LYS A 180 20.20 -17.40 16.81
N ILE A 181 19.45 -18.47 17.11
CA ILE A 181 18.92 -19.42 16.12
C ILE A 181 18.01 -18.68 15.14
N LEU A 182 17.07 -17.89 15.64
CA LEU A 182 16.15 -17.09 14.81
C LEU A 182 16.88 -16.09 13.92
N ARG A 183 17.92 -15.42 14.44
CA ARG A 183 18.78 -14.52 13.64
C ARG A 183 19.55 -15.26 12.56
N ALA A 184 20.06 -16.46 12.84
CA ALA A 184 20.72 -17.29 11.85
C ALA A 184 19.75 -17.69 10.73
N LYS A 185 18.54 -18.10 11.07
CA LYS A 185 17.49 -18.45 10.10
C LYS A 185 17.15 -17.27 9.19
N ARG A 186 16.97 -16.07 9.75
CA ARG A 186 16.72 -14.83 8.98
C ARG A 186 17.90 -14.41 8.10
N ARG A 187 19.14 -14.73 8.47
CA ARG A 187 20.33 -14.47 7.62
C ARG A 187 20.40 -15.39 6.41
N ASN A 188 19.85 -16.60 6.52
CA ASN A 188 19.78 -17.57 5.41
C ASN A 188 18.57 -17.34 4.49
N ALA A 189 17.71 -16.38 4.82
CA ALA A 189 16.62 -15.95 3.95
C ALA A 189 17.15 -15.13 2.76
N VAL A 190 16.45 -15.20 1.63
CA VAL A 190 16.62 -14.27 0.50
C VAL A 190 16.43 -12.83 1.00
N LEU A 191 15.38 -12.63 1.80
CA LEU A 191 15.02 -11.34 2.38
C LEU A 191 14.08 -11.54 3.58
N SER A 192 14.24 -10.71 4.62
CA SER A 192 13.37 -10.69 5.80
C SER A 192 12.97 -9.26 6.13
N LEU A 193 11.67 -9.01 6.27
CA LEU A 193 11.03 -7.79 6.81
C LEU A 193 10.22 -8.18 8.04
N THR A 194 10.93 -8.47 9.12
CA THR A 194 10.42 -8.91 10.42
C THR A 194 11.07 -7.98 11.44
N ASP A 195 10.38 -7.53 12.48
CA ASP A 195 10.78 -6.41 13.37
C ASP A 195 10.34 -5.02 12.85
N THR A 196 9.09 -4.89 12.38
CA THR A 196 8.49 -3.61 11.98
C THR A 196 7.71 -2.99 13.14
N ASP A 197 7.91 -1.70 13.40
CA ASP A 197 7.14 -0.93 14.39
C ASP A 197 5.70 -0.67 13.93
N ASP A 198 4.84 -0.14 14.81
CA ASP A 198 3.48 0.30 14.47
C ASP A 198 3.48 1.40 13.40
N ASP A 199 2.44 1.44 12.57
CA ASP A 199 2.24 2.41 11.48
C ASP A 199 3.42 2.54 10.50
N HIS A 200 4.18 1.46 10.32
CA HIS A 200 5.37 1.43 9.50
C HIS A 200 5.13 0.75 8.14
N THR A 201 5.85 1.20 7.11
CA THR A 201 5.96 0.46 5.85
C THR A 201 7.43 0.17 5.58
N ALA A 202 7.82 -1.08 5.83
CA ALA A 202 9.15 -1.56 5.51
C ALA A 202 9.26 -1.88 4.02
N LYS A 203 10.42 -1.58 3.43
CA LYS A 203 10.75 -1.85 2.04
C LYS A 203 12.19 -2.31 1.92
N LYS A 204 12.43 -3.42 1.22
CA LYS A 204 13.79 -3.88 0.86
C LYS A 204 13.77 -4.54 -0.52
N GLY A 205 14.88 -4.46 -1.24
CA GLY A 205 15.00 -5.03 -2.58
C GLY A 205 16.09 -6.09 -2.71
N PHE A 206 15.89 -6.99 -3.65
CA PHE A 206 16.90 -7.96 -4.10
C PHE A 206 16.86 -8.13 -5.62
N SER A 207 17.98 -8.55 -6.19
CA SER A 207 18.13 -8.93 -7.60
C SER A 207 18.40 -10.42 -7.69
N LEU A 208 17.83 -11.07 -8.70
CA LEU A 208 18.10 -12.45 -9.09
C LEU A 208 18.77 -12.47 -10.47
N SER A 209 19.90 -13.16 -10.61
CA SER A 209 20.56 -13.37 -11.91
C SER A 209 19.96 -14.51 -12.73
N GLN A 210 19.21 -15.41 -12.09
CA GLN A 210 18.49 -16.52 -12.70
C GLN A 210 17.17 -16.79 -11.96
N SER A 211 16.32 -17.66 -12.49
CA SER A 211 15.05 -18.02 -11.82
C SER A 211 15.33 -18.67 -10.47
N LEU A 212 14.56 -18.32 -9.43
CA LEU A 212 14.63 -18.93 -8.11
C LEU A 212 13.22 -19.19 -7.58
N LYS A 213 12.99 -20.41 -7.13
CA LYS A 213 11.79 -20.76 -6.37
C LYS A 213 11.96 -20.33 -4.93
N VAL A 214 11.02 -19.54 -4.43
CA VAL A 214 11.05 -18.98 -3.07
C VAL A 214 9.84 -19.44 -2.27
N LYS A 215 10.10 -19.88 -1.03
CA LYS A 215 9.10 -20.12 0.00
C LYS A 215 8.80 -18.80 0.70
N ILE A 216 7.54 -18.43 0.73
CA ILE A 216 7.04 -17.24 1.39
C ILE A 216 6.51 -17.63 2.75
N TYR A 217 7.06 -17.02 3.79
CA TYR A 217 6.58 -17.14 5.16
C TYR A 217 6.14 -15.76 5.65
N GLY A 218 4.84 -15.53 5.71
CA GLY A 218 4.24 -14.25 6.07
C GLY A 218 3.31 -14.36 7.27
N LEU A 219 3.43 -13.43 8.20
CA LEU A 219 2.55 -13.29 9.35
C LEU A 219 2.04 -11.85 9.41
N GLY A 220 0.73 -11.70 9.56
CA GLY A 220 0.10 -10.38 9.63
C GLY A 220 -1.32 -10.43 10.17
N GLU A 221 -2.04 -9.33 10.01
CA GLU A 221 -3.37 -9.13 10.58
C GLU A 221 -4.41 -9.02 9.48
N GLY A 222 -5.50 -9.79 9.58
CA GLY A 222 -6.60 -9.78 8.64
C GLY A 222 -7.91 -10.25 9.25
N TYR A 223 -9.02 -9.58 8.87
CA TYR A 223 -10.36 -9.91 9.35
C TYR A 223 -11.43 -9.43 8.35
N LYS A 224 -12.49 -10.25 8.16
CA LYS A 224 -13.65 -9.94 7.30
C LYS A 224 -13.27 -9.48 5.88
N GLY A 225 -12.39 -10.23 5.21
CA GLY A 225 -11.97 -9.93 3.83
C GLY A 225 -10.95 -8.80 3.70
N LYS A 226 -10.46 -8.22 4.81
CA LYS A 226 -9.50 -7.12 4.81
C LYS A 226 -8.20 -7.53 5.49
N MET A 227 -7.08 -7.02 4.98
CA MET A 227 -5.77 -7.09 5.63
C MET A 227 -5.41 -5.74 6.23
N TYR A 228 -4.80 -5.75 7.40
CA TYR A 228 -4.34 -4.61 8.19
C TYR A 228 -2.81 -4.58 8.18
N ASP A 229 -2.21 -5.68 8.65
CA ASP A 229 -0.77 -5.93 8.53
C ASP A 229 -0.51 -6.94 7.43
N TYR A 230 0.23 -6.54 6.40
CA TYR A 230 0.43 -7.39 5.23
C TYR A 230 1.62 -6.95 4.37
N GLY A 231 2.12 -7.91 3.59
CA GLY A 231 3.19 -7.74 2.64
C GLY A 231 2.81 -8.08 1.21
N TRP A 232 3.63 -7.59 0.29
CA TRP A 232 3.54 -7.85 -1.13
C TRP A 232 4.90 -7.72 -1.80
N ILE A 233 5.04 -8.34 -2.97
CA ILE A 233 6.24 -8.35 -3.79
C ILE A 233 5.87 -7.73 -5.13
N ILE A 234 6.71 -6.82 -5.62
CA ILE A 234 6.61 -6.29 -6.98
C ILE A 234 7.89 -6.58 -7.75
N ASN A 235 7.77 -6.73 -9.07
CA ASN A 235 8.90 -6.56 -9.97
C ASN A 235 9.29 -5.07 -9.97
N ALA A 236 10.55 -4.74 -9.69
CA ALA A 236 10.99 -3.36 -9.53
C ALA A 236 11.07 -2.60 -10.87
N ASP A 237 11.24 -3.33 -11.97
CA ASP A 237 11.35 -2.79 -13.32
C ASP A 237 9.96 -2.55 -13.93
N THR A 238 9.07 -3.54 -13.87
CA THR A 238 7.71 -3.46 -14.44
C THR A 238 6.67 -2.88 -13.48
N ARG A 239 6.92 -2.95 -12.17
CA ARG A 239 6.01 -2.50 -11.08
C ARG A 239 4.77 -3.35 -10.91
N GLU A 240 4.70 -4.48 -11.59
CA GLU A 240 3.64 -5.45 -11.43
C GLU A 240 3.75 -6.14 -10.07
N THR A 241 2.61 -6.31 -9.40
CA THR A 241 2.54 -7.13 -8.19
C THR A 241 2.66 -8.59 -8.57
N VAL A 242 3.72 -9.22 -8.11
CA VAL A 242 4.00 -10.65 -8.35
C VAL A 242 3.33 -11.51 -7.28
N TRP A 243 3.26 -11.01 -6.05
CA TRP A 243 2.61 -11.70 -4.94
C TRP A 243 2.08 -10.71 -3.89
N LYS A 244 1.00 -11.06 -3.19
CA LYS A 244 0.39 -10.24 -2.13
C LYS A 244 -0.39 -11.10 -1.14
N MET A 245 -0.22 -10.81 0.16
CA MET A 245 -1.04 -11.39 1.23
C MET A 245 -2.52 -11.01 1.07
N ARG A 246 -3.39 -12.01 1.12
CA ARG A 246 -4.85 -11.87 1.08
C ARG A 246 -5.49 -12.72 2.18
N GLU A 247 -6.46 -12.15 2.90
CA GLU A 247 -7.09 -12.80 4.05
C GLU A 247 -7.72 -14.17 3.71
N ASN A 248 -8.26 -14.31 2.50
CA ASN A 248 -8.86 -15.57 2.02
C ASN A 248 -7.86 -16.63 1.56
N ALA A 249 -6.58 -16.28 1.42
CA ALA A 249 -5.47 -17.18 1.05
C ALA A 249 -4.54 -17.41 2.25
N SER A 250 -5.07 -17.32 3.47
CA SER A 250 -4.30 -17.39 4.70
C SER A 250 -4.89 -18.38 5.69
N GLU A 251 -4.02 -18.89 6.55
CA GLU A 251 -4.37 -19.74 7.68
C GLU A 251 -4.46 -18.92 8.96
N TYR A 252 -5.09 -19.48 9.98
CA TYR A 252 -5.05 -18.90 11.32
C TYR A 252 -3.66 -19.09 11.93
N ALA A 253 -3.04 -18.00 12.41
CA ALA A 253 -1.66 -17.99 12.88
C ALA A 253 -1.48 -18.20 14.39
N GLY A 254 -2.56 -18.45 15.15
CA GLY A 254 -2.50 -18.52 16.62
C GLY A 254 -2.91 -17.24 17.33
N GLY A 255 -3.18 -17.32 18.62
CA GLY A 255 -3.68 -16.20 19.43
C GLY A 255 -4.94 -15.57 18.86
N ALA A 256 -4.97 -14.24 18.74
CA ALA A 256 -6.11 -13.50 18.23
C ALA A 256 -6.58 -14.04 16.86
N VAL A 257 -7.89 -14.18 16.66
CA VAL A 257 -8.51 -14.64 15.39
C VAL A 257 -8.02 -13.85 14.16
N LYS A 258 -7.64 -12.60 14.36
CA LYS A 258 -7.11 -11.70 13.33
C LYS A 258 -5.70 -12.06 12.84
N ASN A 259 -4.93 -12.88 13.56
CA ASN A 259 -3.59 -13.26 13.17
C ASN A 259 -3.65 -14.26 12.00
N ARG A 260 -2.94 -13.94 10.91
CA ARG A 260 -2.95 -14.70 9.64
C ARG A 260 -1.57 -15.18 9.27
N LEU A 261 -1.49 -16.43 8.84
CA LEU A 261 -0.28 -17.11 8.39
C LEU A 261 -0.36 -17.38 6.88
N PHE A 262 0.75 -17.14 6.20
CA PHE A 262 0.93 -17.37 4.78
C PHE A 262 2.14 -18.27 4.58
N ARG A 263 1.91 -19.38 3.88
CA ARG A 263 2.91 -20.35 3.45
C ARG A 263 2.67 -20.61 1.98
N ASP A 264 3.33 -19.83 1.13
CA ASP A 264 3.23 -19.95 -0.32
C ASP A 264 4.59 -20.33 -0.91
N GLU A 265 4.58 -20.82 -2.14
CA GLU A 265 5.78 -21.04 -2.93
C GLU A 265 5.58 -20.44 -4.32
N ILE A 266 6.48 -19.57 -4.74
CA ILE A 266 6.42 -18.92 -6.06
C ILE A 266 7.76 -19.06 -6.78
N GLU A 267 7.71 -19.09 -8.11
CA GLU A 267 8.90 -18.96 -8.93
C GLU A 267 9.09 -17.50 -9.33
N LEU A 268 10.28 -16.95 -9.03
CA LEU A 268 10.68 -15.61 -9.41
C LEU A 268 11.73 -15.69 -10.53
N PRO A 269 11.42 -15.23 -11.74
CA PRO A 269 12.41 -15.12 -12.81
C PRO A 269 13.60 -14.24 -12.46
N ALA A 270 14.63 -14.25 -13.31
CA ALA A 270 15.72 -13.28 -13.21
C ALA A 270 15.17 -11.84 -13.29
N GLY A 271 15.58 -10.96 -12.38
CA GLY A 271 15.06 -9.60 -12.31
C GLY A 271 15.33 -8.91 -10.98
N ASN A 272 14.83 -7.68 -10.87
CA ASN A 272 14.89 -6.90 -9.63
C ASN A 272 13.52 -6.91 -8.95
N TYR A 273 13.51 -7.07 -7.64
CA TYR A 273 12.30 -7.17 -6.85
C TYR A 273 12.32 -6.21 -5.67
N LEU A 274 11.15 -5.70 -5.31
CA LEU A 274 10.92 -4.93 -4.10
C LEU A 274 9.88 -5.64 -3.26
N VAL A 275 10.24 -5.90 -2.02
CA VAL A 275 9.40 -6.52 -1.01
C VAL A 275 8.96 -5.44 -0.04
N TYR A 276 7.67 -5.44 0.27
CA TYR A 276 7.06 -4.51 1.19
C TYR A 276 6.35 -5.28 2.29
N PHE A 277 6.35 -4.71 3.49
CA PHE A 277 5.49 -5.12 4.59
C PHE A 277 4.99 -3.87 5.29
N ARG A 278 3.68 -3.80 5.56
CA ARG A 278 3.05 -2.67 6.21
C ARG A 278 2.36 -3.15 7.48
N THR A 279 2.53 -2.38 8.53
CA THR A 279 1.78 -2.45 9.79
C THR A 279 0.85 -1.25 9.91
N ASP A 280 -0.24 -1.41 10.67
CA ASP A 280 -1.06 -0.29 11.13
C ASP A 280 -0.80 0.03 12.62
N ALA A 281 -1.65 0.89 13.20
CA ALA A 281 -1.39 1.55 14.47
C ALA A 281 -1.42 0.64 15.70
N ASN A 282 -1.85 -0.63 15.59
CA ASN A 282 -1.94 -1.51 16.74
C ASN A 282 -1.63 -2.96 16.36
N HIS A 283 -0.90 -3.68 17.24
CA HIS A 283 -0.61 -5.13 17.15
C HIS A 283 0.64 -5.52 16.35
N SER A 284 1.78 -4.85 16.62
CA SER A 284 3.09 -5.20 16.08
C SER A 284 3.91 -6.13 16.97
N SER A 285 5.06 -6.59 16.45
CA SER A 285 6.02 -7.47 17.14
C SER A 285 6.52 -6.93 18.49
N ASN A 286 6.41 -5.62 18.71
CA ASN A 286 6.90 -4.94 19.90
C ASN A 286 5.76 -4.48 20.84
N ALA A 287 4.50 -4.59 20.41
CA ALA A 287 3.34 -4.05 21.11
C ALA A 287 2.03 -4.81 20.77
N TRP A 288 1.91 -6.06 21.24
CA TRP A 288 0.70 -6.86 21.05
C TRP A 288 -0.48 -6.31 21.87
N ASN A 289 -1.59 -5.97 21.21
CA ASN A 289 -2.84 -5.54 21.86
C ASN A 289 -3.84 -6.68 22.10
N ALA A 290 -3.49 -7.88 21.64
CA ALA A 290 -4.22 -9.12 21.78
C ALA A 290 -3.22 -10.29 21.77
N ASN A 291 -3.69 -11.52 22.02
CA ASN A 291 -2.78 -12.68 21.99
C ASN A 291 -2.01 -12.78 20.66
N PRO A 292 -0.68 -12.95 20.71
CA PRO A 292 0.20 -12.94 19.54
C PRO A 292 -0.01 -14.18 18.66
N PRO A 293 0.48 -14.18 17.40
CA PRO A 293 0.60 -15.41 16.62
C PRO A 293 1.56 -16.40 17.30
N TYR A 294 1.54 -17.66 16.87
CA TYR A 294 2.46 -18.69 17.39
C TYR A 294 3.93 -18.40 17.10
N ASP A 295 4.22 -17.59 16.08
CA ASP A 295 5.59 -17.26 15.70
C ASP A 295 5.82 -15.74 15.70
N PRO A 296 5.80 -15.10 16.88
CA PRO A 296 5.80 -13.64 16.99
C PRO A 296 7.09 -12.99 16.49
N TYR A 297 8.23 -13.71 16.50
CA TYR A 297 9.50 -13.20 15.99
C TYR A 297 9.59 -13.17 14.46
N PHE A 298 8.59 -13.72 13.77
CA PHE A 298 8.45 -13.66 12.32
C PHE A 298 7.24 -12.83 11.87
N TRP A 299 6.60 -12.05 12.76
CA TRP A 299 5.60 -11.05 12.35
C TRP A 299 6.20 -10.13 11.29
N GLY A 300 5.63 -10.14 10.09
CA GLY A 300 6.33 -9.65 8.91
C GLY A 300 6.29 -10.60 7.72
N LEU A 301 7.26 -10.43 6.83
CA LEU A 301 7.41 -11.22 5.61
C LEU A 301 8.85 -11.68 5.45
N THR A 302 9.04 -12.99 5.34
CA THR A 302 10.34 -13.62 5.06
C THR A 302 10.26 -14.48 3.81
N LEU A 303 11.26 -14.35 2.95
CA LEU A 303 11.42 -15.14 1.74
C LEU A 303 12.60 -16.09 1.92
N PHE A 304 12.33 -17.38 1.91
CA PHE A 304 13.36 -18.42 1.95
C PHE A 304 13.58 -18.99 0.55
N PRO A 305 14.80 -19.44 0.22
CA PRO A 305 14.99 -20.33 -0.92
C PRO A 305 14.14 -21.60 -0.70
N ALA A 306 13.46 -22.08 -1.75
CA ALA A 306 12.65 -23.28 -1.64
C ALA A 306 13.50 -24.55 -1.55
N GLU A 307 14.65 -24.53 -2.22
CA GLU A 307 15.63 -25.63 -2.32
C GLU A 307 16.87 -25.29 -1.49
N GLU A 308 17.48 -26.28 -0.85
CA GLU A 308 18.64 -26.10 0.01
C GLU A 308 19.96 -25.99 -0.78
N ASP A 309 20.00 -26.54 -1.99
CA ASP A 309 21.18 -26.66 -2.87
C ASP A 309 21.29 -25.55 -3.92
N PHE A 310 20.59 -24.43 -3.72
CA PHE A 310 20.68 -23.28 -4.62
C PHE A 310 22.02 -22.52 -4.49
N GLU A 311 22.45 -21.85 -5.56
CA GLU A 311 23.64 -20.99 -5.55
C GLU A 311 23.34 -19.63 -4.89
N PRO A 312 23.91 -19.27 -3.73
CA PRO A 312 23.56 -18.02 -3.04
C PRO A 312 23.97 -16.75 -3.80
N ASP A 313 25.00 -16.83 -4.65
CA ASP A 313 25.55 -15.70 -5.41
C ASP A 313 24.59 -15.15 -6.48
N ILE A 314 23.50 -15.87 -6.76
CA ILE A 314 22.43 -15.39 -7.66
C ILE A 314 21.61 -14.26 -7.04
N ILE A 315 21.66 -14.13 -5.70
CA ILE A 315 20.93 -13.12 -4.94
C ILE A 315 21.86 -11.96 -4.62
N LYS A 316 21.47 -10.74 -5.01
CA LYS A 316 22.19 -9.53 -4.65
C LYS A 316 21.25 -8.51 -4.04
N GLU A 317 21.74 -7.68 -3.11
CA GLU A 317 20.96 -6.56 -2.60
C GLU A 317 20.62 -5.61 -3.75
N TYR A 318 19.34 -5.27 -3.89
CA TYR A 318 18.88 -4.28 -4.85
C TYR A 318 18.48 -2.99 -4.11
N LYS A 319 19.22 -1.92 -4.42
CA LYS A 319 18.86 -0.57 -3.98
C LYS A 319 18.20 0.14 -5.15
N GLU A 320 16.90 0.38 -4.99
CA GLU A 320 16.11 1.16 -5.94
C GLU A 320 16.76 2.53 -6.14
N LYS A 321 17.16 2.82 -7.38
CA LYS A 321 17.68 4.15 -7.72
C LYS A 321 16.54 5.15 -7.69
N GLU A 322 16.76 6.30 -7.04
CA GLU A 322 15.81 7.40 -7.10
C GLU A 322 15.70 7.90 -8.54
N ILE A 323 14.56 7.63 -9.18
CA ILE A 323 14.29 8.10 -10.54
C ILE A 323 13.70 9.50 -10.41
N LYS A 324 14.47 10.51 -10.82
CA LYS A 324 13.97 11.88 -10.88
C LYS A 324 12.77 11.95 -11.83
N PRO A 325 11.60 12.41 -11.36
CA PRO A 325 10.44 12.54 -12.22
C PRO A 325 10.67 13.64 -13.27
N ILE A 326 10.05 13.46 -14.44
CA ILE A 326 9.97 14.49 -15.47
C ILE A 326 9.04 15.59 -14.96
N ILE A 327 7.83 15.21 -14.55
CA ILE A 327 6.82 16.08 -13.94
C ILE A 327 6.39 15.49 -12.60
N SER A 328 6.28 16.34 -11.58
CA SER A 328 5.67 15.99 -10.29
C SER A 328 4.68 17.08 -9.92
N ILE A 329 3.39 16.73 -9.89
CA ILE A 329 2.30 17.50 -9.32
C ILE A 329 1.78 16.64 -8.19
N THR A 330 2.20 16.93 -6.97
CA THR A 330 1.94 16.09 -5.79
C THR A 330 1.59 16.98 -4.62
N LYS A 331 0.98 16.42 -3.57
CA LYS A 331 0.54 17.18 -2.41
C LYS A 331 -0.49 18.24 -2.79
N VAL A 332 -1.41 17.86 -3.68
CA VAL A 332 -2.47 18.75 -4.17
C VAL A 332 -3.54 18.86 -3.08
N GLY A 333 -3.87 20.10 -2.69
CA GLY A 333 -4.92 20.41 -1.71
C GLY A 333 -6.32 20.51 -2.34
N ASN A 334 -7.33 20.92 -1.58
CA ASN A 334 -8.70 21.10 -2.07
C ASN A 334 -8.79 22.19 -3.14
N ASP A 335 -9.80 22.09 -4.02
CA ASP A 335 -10.16 23.07 -5.06
C ASP A 335 -9.00 23.49 -5.97
N ALA A 336 -8.02 22.60 -6.13
CA ALA A 336 -6.77 22.93 -6.79
C ALA A 336 -6.80 22.46 -8.24
N TYR A 337 -6.25 23.31 -9.11
CA TYR A 337 -5.99 22.97 -10.49
C TYR A 337 -4.56 23.35 -10.89
N ILE A 338 -3.76 22.34 -11.24
CA ILE A 338 -2.33 22.51 -11.50
C ILE A 338 -1.97 21.93 -12.85
N GLU A 339 -1.10 22.64 -13.58
CA GLU A 339 -0.52 22.16 -14.82
C GLU A 339 0.99 22.30 -14.87
N LYS A 340 1.63 21.38 -15.59
CA LYS A 340 3.04 21.50 -15.98
C LYS A 340 3.24 20.99 -17.40
N VAL A 341 4.22 21.56 -18.11
CA VAL A 341 4.50 21.24 -19.50
C VAL A 341 5.84 20.53 -19.62
N PHE A 342 5.90 19.50 -20.47
CA PHE A 342 7.15 18.85 -20.85
C PHE A 342 7.23 18.63 -22.36
N GLU A 343 8.45 18.44 -22.85
CA GLU A 343 8.76 18.24 -24.26
C GLU A 343 9.56 16.93 -24.44
N LEU A 344 9.14 16.15 -25.44
CA LEU A 344 9.82 14.94 -25.91
C LEU A 344 10.42 15.19 -27.29
N LYS A 345 11.72 14.94 -27.44
CA LYS A 345 12.41 15.03 -28.74
C LYS A 345 12.25 13.77 -29.59
N GLU A 346 12.01 12.65 -28.94
CA GLU A 346 11.90 11.32 -29.54
C GLU A 346 10.70 10.59 -28.94
N LYS A 347 10.23 9.53 -29.62
CA LYS A 347 9.23 8.63 -29.04
C LYS A 347 9.76 8.07 -27.72
N ALA A 348 8.92 8.06 -26.70
CA ALA A 348 9.34 7.66 -25.37
C ALA A 348 8.22 6.93 -24.60
N SER A 349 8.61 5.91 -23.85
CA SER A 349 7.76 5.27 -22.85
C SER A 349 7.86 6.06 -21.53
N LEU A 350 6.72 6.44 -20.98
CA LEU A 350 6.58 7.19 -19.73
C LEU A 350 5.76 6.39 -18.74
N ARG A 351 6.18 6.35 -17.47
CA ARG A 351 5.35 5.79 -16.40
C ARG A 351 4.52 6.90 -15.78
N VAL A 352 3.21 6.73 -15.78
CA VAL A 352 2.24 7.62 -15.14
C VAL A 352 1.85 7.02 -13.79
N TYR A 353 2.18 7.71 -12.71
CA TYR A 353 1.71 7.41 -11.36
C TYR A 353 0.75 8.50 -10.93
N ALA A 354 -0.54 8.20 -10.83
CA ALA A 354 -1.58 9.16 -10.49
C ALA A 354 -2.46 8.62 -9.35
N LEU A 355 -2.62 9.41 -8.30
CA LEU A 355 -3.36 9.07 -7.09
C LEU A 355 -4.41 10.15 -6.85
N GLY A 356 -5.68 9.77 -6.68
CA GLY A 356 -6.78 10.71 -6.50
C GLY A 356 -8.06 10.03 -5.97
N GLU A 357 -9.17 10.77 -5.95
CA GLU A 357 -10.46 10.35 -5.43
C GLU A 357 -11.39 9.91 -6.56
N GLY A 358 -12.09 8.80 -6.38
CA GLY A 358 -13.19 8.43 -7.24
C GLY A 358 -14.18 7.49 -6.54
N MET A 359 -15.45 7.59 -6.92
CA MET A 359 -16.53 6.75 -6.40
C MET A 359 -17.56 6.48 -7.50
N ALA A 360 -18.24 5.33 -7.42
CA ALA A 360 -19.36 4.97 -8.27
C ALA A 360 -19.12 4.99 -9.80
N GLY A 361 -17.86 4.89 -10.25
CA GLY A 361 -17.52 4.93 -11.68
C GLY A 361 -16.90 6.25 -12.13
N ASP A 362 -16.92 7.26 -11.28
CA ASP A 362 -16.44 8.60 -11.57
C ASP A 362 -15.16 8.94 -10.79
N MET A 363 -14.41 9.91 -11.32
CA MET A 363 -13.21 10.47 -10.70
C MET A 363 -13.48 11.92 -10.32
N PHE A 364 -13.15 12.31 -9.11
CA PHE A 364 -13.27 13.68 -8.60
C PHE A 364 -11.91 14.36 -8.60
N ASP A 365 -10.90 13.73 -7.98
CA ASP A 365 -9.50 14.17 -8.08
C ASP A 365 -8.77 13.28 -9.08
N TYR A 366 -8.24 13.87 -10.15
CA TYR A 366 -7.58 13.08 -11.19
C TYR A 366 -6.65 13.91 -12.08
N GLY A 367 -5.75 13.18 -12.75
CA GLY A 367 -4.85 13.75 -13.75
C GLY A 367 -5.17 13.32 -15.18
N TRP A 368 -4.72 14.13 -16.13
CA TRP A 368 -4.74 13.81 -17.57
C TRP A 368 -3.58 14.49 -18.29
N ILE A 369 -3.30 14.05 -19.52
CA ILE A 369 -2.25 14.60 -20.38
C ILE A 369 -2.86 15.00 -21.71
N THR A 370 -2.58 16.23 -22.16
CA THR A 370 -2.95 16.71 -23.49
C THR A 370 -1.73 16.94 -24.37
N ASN A 371 -1.89 16.75 -25.67
CA ASN A 371 -0.98 17.30 -26.66
C ASN A 371 -1.17 18.82 -26.71
N ASP A 372 -0.12 19.58 -26.44
CA ASP A 372 -0.16 21.05 -26.33
C ASP A 372 -0.45 21.73 -27.69
N GLU A 373 -0.18 21.03 -28.79
CA GLU A 373 -0.34 21.51 -30.17
C GLU A 373 -1.78 21.41 -30.64
N THR A 374 -2.39 20.23 -30.46
CA THR A 374 -3.75 19.92 -30.93
C THR A 374 -4.82 20.16 -29.86
N GLY A 375 -4.42 20.16 -28.58
CA GLY A 375 -5.33 20.14 -27.43
C GLY A 375 -6.02 18.79 -27.22
N GLU A 376 -5.56 17.72 -27.87
CA GLU A 376 -6.11 16.37 -27.73
C GLU A 376 -5.66 15.72 -26.42
N THR A 377 -6.59 15.10 -25.69
CA THR A 377 -6.27 14.27 -24.53
C THR A 377 -5.68 12.95 -24.97
N VAL A 378 -4.37 12.78 -24.76
CA VAL A 378 -3.63 11.56 -25.10
C VAL A 378 -3.65 10.53 -23.99
N TRP A 379 -3.98 10.94 -22.77
CA TRP A 379 -4.13 10.06 -21.61
C TRP A 379 -5.03 10.70 -20.54
N LYS A 380 -5.86 9.92 -19.83
CA LYS A 380 -6.71 10.38 -18.73
C LYS A 380 -6.87 9.27 -17.68
N MET A 381 -6.73 9.61 -16.41
CA MET A 381 -7.07 8.73 -15.29
C MET A 381 -8.59 8.53 -15.26
N ARG A 382 -9.04 7.29 -15.45
CA ARG A 382 -10.46 6.91 -15.45
C ARG A 382 -10.70 5.90 -14.34
N TYR A 383 -11.84 5.98 -13.66
CA TYR A 383 -12.16 5.12 -12.52
C TYR A 383 -11.97 3.63 -12.84
N LYS A 384 -12.50 3.18 -13.98
CA LYS A 384 -12.41 1.78 -14.45
C LYS A 384 -10.98 1.27 -14.66
N ASP A 385 -10.03 2.16 -14.89
CA ASP A 385 -8.62 1.82 -15.16
C ASP A 385 -7.77 1.97 -13.87
N THR A 386 -8.41 2.27 -12.73
CA THR A 386 -7.74 2.46 -11.44
C THR A 386 -7.85 1.24 -10.53
N LYS A 387 -6.91 1.11 -9.60
CA LYS A 387 -6.97 0.18 -8.46
C LYS A 387 -7.14 0.94 -7.14
N HIS A 388 -7.64 0.25 -6.12
CA HIS A 388 -7.75 0.82 -4.77
C HIS A 388 -6.36 1.16 -4.21
N ALA A 389 -6.20 2.34 -3.63
CA ALA A 389 -4.90 2.89 -3.22
C ALA A 389 -4.61 2.83 -1.72
N GLY A 390 -5.38 2.04 -0.97
CA GLY A 390 -5.30 1.93 0.49
C GLY A 390 -6.18 2.97 1.19
N GLY A 391 -6.45 2.78 2.48
CA GLY A 391 -7.35 3.66 3.24
C GLY A 391 -8.82 3.52 2.83
N ALA A 392 -9.50 4.64 2.59
CA ALA A 392 -10.89 4.70 2.17
C ALA A 392 -11.11 4.14 0.76
N GLY A 393 -12.31 3.58 0.51
CA GLY A 393 -12.70 2.96 -0.77
C GLY A 393 -12.54 3.86 -1.99
N LYS A 394 -12.63 5.18 -1.77
CA LYS A 394 -12.55 6.23 -2.77
C LYS A 394 -11.12 6.61 -3.18
N ASN A 395 -10.10 6.09 -2.50
CA ASN A 395 -8.71 6.31 -2.88
C ASN A 395 -8.35 5.45 -4.10
N ARG A 396 -8.04 6.09 -5.22
CA ARG A 396 -7.80 5.46 -6.52
C ARG A 396 -6.38 5.73 -7.00
N LEU A 397 -5.74 4.69 -7.56
CA LEU A 397 -4.38 4.74 -8.09
C LEU A 397 -4.37 4.23 -9.54
N VAL A 398 -3.70 4.95 -10.42
CA VAL A 398 -3.18 4.45 -11.70
C VAL A 398 -1.66 4.44 -11.64
N ASP A 399 -1.08 3.34 -12.09
CA ASP A 399 0.37 3.15 -12.17
C ASP A 399 0.67 2.30 -13.42
N GLU A 400 0.94 2.97 -14.54
CA GLU A 400 1.05 2.32 -15.85
C GLU A 400 2.10 2.99 -16.75
N ILE A 401 2.45 2.31 -17.85
CA ILE A 401 3.36 2.82 -18.86
C ILE A 401 2.55 3.22 -20.10
N ILE A 402 2.77 4.44 -20.58
CA ILE A 402 2.22 4.96 -21.83
C ILE A 402 3.34 5.23 -22.83
N GLU A 403 3.03 5.18 -24.12
CA GLU A 403 3.94 5.61 -25.18
C GLU A 403 3.46 6.93 -25.78
N LEU A 404 4.33 7.94 -25.83
CA LEU A 404 4.04 9.20 -26.50
C LEU A 404 5.04 9.44 -27.64
N PRO A 405 4.57 9.93 -28.82
CA PRO A 405 5.46 10.39 -29.89
C PRO A 405 6.21 11.67 -29.48
N PRO A 406 7.22 12.10 -30.27
CA PRO A 406 7.82 13.42 -30.09
C PRO A 406 6.76 14.52 -30.06
N GLY A 407 6.93 15.52 -29.19
CA GLY A 407 5.96 16.59 -29.05
C GLY A 407 6.02 17.31 -27.71
N ARG A 408 5.17 18.33 -27.58
CA ARG A 408 4.98 19.10 -26.34
C ARG A 408 3.65 18.69 -25.70
N TYR A 409 3.68 18.44 -24.40
CA TYR A 409 2.55 17.89 -23.67
C TYR A 409 2.30 18.65 -22.38
N VAL A 410 1.02 18.83 -22.04
CA VAL A 410 0.59 19.43 -20.78
C VAL A 410 0.05 18.33 -19.88
N VAL A 411 0.61 18.22 -18.68
CA VAL A 411 0.10 17.37 -17.60
C VAL A 411 -0.79 18.24 -16.74
N HIS A 412 -2.01 17.77 -16.49
CA HIS A 412 -3.03 18.43 -15.70
C HIS A 412 -3.35 17.58 -14.47
N TYR A 413 -3.76 18.24 -13.38
CA TYR A 413 -4.38 17.61 -12.23
C TYR A 413 -5.42 18.55 -11.61
N GLN A 414 -6.55 18.00 -11.19
CA GLN A 414 -7.61 18.70 -10.48
C GLN A 414 -8.00 17.94 -9.21
N SER A 415 -8.47 18.68 -8.20
CA SER A 415 -9.10 18.17 -6.98
C SER A 415 -10.39 18.91 -6.62
N ASP A 416 -11.25 18.25 -5.84
CA ASP A 416 -12.48 18.81 -5.26
C ASP A 416 -12.30 19.30 -3.80
N ASP A 417 -13.38 19.41 -3.03
CA ASP A 417 -13.45 20.13 -1.76
C ASP A 417 -13.23 19.26 -0.50
N SER A 418 -13.19 17.94 -0.58
CA SER A 418 -13.44 17.09 0.61
C SER A 418 -12.38 16.05 0.97
N HIS A 419 -11.42 15.72 0.09
CA HIS A 419 -10.43 14.67 0.38
C HIS A 419 -9.10 14.84 -0.36
N CYS A 420 -8.27 15.71 0.18
CA CYS A 420 -6.99 16.05 -0.44
C CYS A 420 -5.80 15.83 0.48
N TYR A 421 -4.61 16.15 -0.04
CA TYR A 421 -3.40 16.14 0.78
C TYR A 421 -3.49 17.14 1.94
N ASP A 422 -3.19 16.67 3.14
CA ASP A 422 -3.28 17.38 4.43
C ASP A 422 -4.71 17.70 4.92
N ASP A 423 -5.77 17.27 4.21
CA ASP A 423 -7.17 17.40 4.66
C ASP A 423 -8.03 16.19 4.23
N TRP A 424 -7.96 15.11 5.01
CA TRP A 424 -8.61 13.84 4.69
C TRP A 424 -9.92 13.66 5.47
N ASN A 425 -11.08 13.72 4.81
CA ASN A 425 -12.37 13.39 5.46
C ASN A 425 -12.55 11.91 5.84
N MET A 426 -11.63 11.02 5.41
CA MET A 426 -11.61 9.59 5.73
C MET A 426 -10.17 9.06 5.75
N ARG A 427 -9.98 7.75 6.00
CA ARG A 427 -8.64 7.12 6.01
C ARG A 427 -7.87 7.42 4.71
N ARG A 428 -6.75 8.14 4.85
CA ARG A 428 -5.82 8.53 3.77
C ARG A 428 -5.31 7.34 2.94
N PRO A 429 -4.90 7.56 1.68
CA PRO A 429 -4.27 6.54 0.84
C PRO A 429 -2.92 6.08 1.41
N GLN A 430 -2.34 5.04 0.80
CA GLN A 430 -1.07 4.45 1.23
C GLN A 430 0.13 5.40 1.08
N ASN A 431 0.17 6.19 0.00
CA ASN A 431 1.26 7.13 -0.29
C ASN A 431 0.67 8.56 -0.40
N PRO A 432 0.19 9.15 0.72
CA PRO A 432 -0.54 10.42 0.70
C PRO A 432 0.26 11.56 0.07
N GLU A 433 1.58 11.59 0.25
CA GLU A 433 2.48 12.56 -0.35
C GLU A 433 2.53 12.52 -1.89
N LYS A 434 1.94 11.48 -2.51
CA LYS A 434 1.80 11.34 -3.95
C LYS A 434 0.42 11.74 -4.48
N TRP A 435 -0.50 12.22 -3.64
CA TRP A 435 -1.82 12.72 -4.09
C TRP A 435 -1.62 13.78 -5.18
N GLY A 436 -2.08 13.50 -6.39
CA GLY A 436 -1.58 14.15 -7.59
C GLY A 436 -1.18 13.19 -8.72
N ILE A 437 -0.38 13.70 -9.66
CA ILE A 437 0.18 12.98 -10.81
C ILE A 437 1.69 13.19 -10.95
N THR A 438 2.42 12.10 -11.14
CA THR A 438 3.86 12.09 -11.36
C THR A 438 4.19 11.32 -12.64
N ILE A 439 5.02 11.90 -13.50
CA ILE A 439 5.47 11.30 -14.76
C ILE A 439 6.94 10.94 -14.62
N TYR A 440 7.25 9.65 -14.72
CA TYR A 440 8.62 9.13 -14.66
C TYR A 440 9.09 8.68 -16.05
N PRO A 441 10.40 8.76 -16.33
CA PRO A 441 10.95 8.13 -17.53
C PRO A 441 10.91 6.60 -17.40
N ALA A 442 10.27 5.91 -18.33
CA ALA A 442 10.26 4.45 -18.44
C ALA A 442 11.15 3.91 -19.57
N SER A 443 11.77 4.81 -20.34
CA SER A 443 12.71 4.51 -21.42
C SER A 443 13.95 5.41 -21.33
N LYS A 444 15.05 5.04 -22.00
CA LYS A 444 16.26 5.89 -22.03
C LYS A 444 15.97 7.26 -22.66
N SER A 445 15.19 7.31 -23.75
CA SER A 445 14.82 8.57 -24.43
C SER A 445 14.01 9.50 -23.52
N ALA A 446 13.09 8.94 -22.70
CA ALA A 446 12.31 9.72 -21.74
C ALA A 446 13.16 10.49 -20.72
N ARG A 447 14.38 10.02 -20.40
CA ARG A 447 15.26 10.70 -19.43
C ARG A 447 15.75 12.06 -19.92
N TYR A 448 15.67 12.30 -21.23
CA TYR A 448 16.03 13.58 -21.85
C TYR A 448 14.82 14.51 -22.04
N ALA A 449 13.64 14.13 -21.52
CA ALA A 449 12.47 15.00 -21.52
C ALA A 449 12.77 16.30 -20.76
N ARG A 450 12.37 17.43 -21.36
CA ARG A 450 12.63 18.75 -20.80
C ARG A 450 11.35 19.32 -20.22
N VAL A 451 11.38 19.72 -18.95
CA VAL A 451 10.31 20.55 -18.38
C VAL A 451 10.40 21.94 -18.98
N VAL A 452 9.30 22.41 -19.57
CA VAL A 452 9.24 23.71 -20.22
C VAL A 452 8.44 24.66 -19.33
N ARG A 453 9.04 25.78 -18.92
CA ARG A 453 8.40 26.79 -18.05
C ARG A 453 7.58 27.82 -18.82
N GLU A 454 7.88 28.05 -20.10
CA GLU A 454 7.32 29.14 -20.88
C GLU A 454 6.25 28.66 -21.87
N PRO A 455 5.17 29.43 -22.11
CA PRO A 455 4.27 29.22 -23.23
C PRO A 455 5.03 29.19 -24.58
N ARG A 456 4.42 28.63 -25.63
CA ARG A 456 4.99 28.69 -26.99
C ARG A 456 5.30 30.14 -27.37
N LYS A 457 6.36 30.30 -28.16
CA LYS A 457 6.75 31.55 -28.82
C LYS A 457 5.70 32.08 -29.83
N ASP A 458 4.55 31.41 -29.97
CA ASP A 458 3.42 31.75 -30.85
C ASP A 458 2.58 32.96 -30.37
N ASP A 459 2.92 33.57 -29.22
CA ASP A 459 2.26 34.80 -28.74
C ASP A 459 2.51 36.03 -29.64
N THR A 460 3.41 35.97 -30.63
CA THR A 460 3.64 37.09 -31.56
C THR A 460 2.55 37.26 -32.64
N GLN A 461 1.70 36.24 -32.86
CA GLN A 461 0.61 36.27 -33.86
C GLN A 461 -0.76 36.58 -33.23
N VAL A 462 -0.84 36.71 -31.90
CA VAL A 462 -2.11 36.90 -31.18
C VAL A 462 -2.49 38.37 -31.16
N LEU A 463 -3.57 38.71 -31.86
CA LEU A 463 -4.10 40.09 -31.90
C LEU A 463 -4.91 40.41 -30.66
N ALA A 464 -5.70 39.45 -30.18
CA ALA A 464 -6.48 39.55 -28.95
C ALA A 464 -6.73 38.16 -28.37
N ARG A 465 -6.75 38.07 -27.04
CA ARG A 465 -7.07 36.84 -26.29
C ARG A 465 -7.94 37.24 -25.11
N LEU A 466 -9.14 36.69 -25.07
CA LEU A 466 -10.14 36.80 -24.02
C LEU A 466 -10.57 35.38 -23.71
N THR A 467 -9.79 34.67 -22.93
CA THR A 467 -9.98 33.26 -22.59
C THR A 467 -10.00 33.12 -21.09
N ARG A 468 -10.50 31.99 -20.59
CA ARG A 468 -10.64 31.74 -19.15
C ARG A 468 -11.72 32.63 -18.52
N ILE A 469 -12.84 32.76 -19.23
CA ILE A 469 -13.94 33.63 -18.84
C ILE A 469 -14.87 32.84 -17.90
N GLY A 470 -15.13 33.38 -16.71
CA GLY A 470 -16.05 32.81 -15.72
C GLY A 470 -17.51 33.20 -15.99
N ASP A 471 -18.38 32.92 -15.02
CA ASP A 471 -19.82 33.20 -15.10
C ASP A 471 -20.12 34.71 -15.13
N ASP A 472 -21.21 35.09 -15.81
CA ASP A 472 -21.73 36.47 -15.87
C ASP A 472 -20.72 37.54 -16.35
N GLU A 473 -19.69 37.14 -17.08
CA GLU A 473 -18.65 38.05 -17.53
C GLU A 473 -18.95 38.65 -18.91
N HIS A 474 -18.71 39.96 -19.05
CA HIS A 474 -18.63 40.61 -20.37
C HIS A 474 -17.27 41.28 -20.55
N VAL A 475 -16.37 40.60 -21.23
CA VAL A 475 -15.00 41.06 -21.47
C VAL A 475 -14.80 41.59 -22.89
N ARG A 476 -13.86 42.51 -23.04
CA ARG A 476 -13.51 43.12 -24.33
C ARG A 476 -12.04 43.48 -24.46
N LYS A 477 -11.51 43.41 -25.68
CA LYS A 477 -10.12 43.79 -26.00
C LYS A 477 -9.99 44.33 -27.41
N ARG A 478 -9.26 45.44 -27.56
CA ARG A 478 -9.00 46.07 -28.86
C ARG A 478 -7.75 45.53 -29.55
N PHE A 479 -7.78 45.51 -30.87
CA PHE A 479 -6.60 45.29 -31.72
C PHE A 479 -6.66 46.16 -32.99
N THR A 480 -5.50 46.45 -33.57
CA THR A 480 -5.39 47.30 -34.77
C THR A 480 -4.68 46.56 -35.90
N LEU A 481 -5.23 46.67 -37.10
CA LEU A 481 -4.64 46.17 -38.34
C LEU A 481 -4.13 47.33 -39.19
N LYS A 482 -2.82 47.36 -39.47
CA LYS A 482 -2.20 48.37 -40.34
C LYS A 482 -2.46 48.14 -41.83
N LYS A 483 -2.71 46.88 -42.22
CA LYS A 483 -2.99 46.47 -43.59
C LYS A 483 -4.14 45.46 -43.62
N LYS A 484 -4.78 45.30 -44.78
CA LYS A 484 -5.77 44.24 -44.99
C LYS A 484 -5.11 42.90 -44.63
N SER A 485 -5.71 42.17 -43.70
CA SER A 485 -5.11 40.96 -43.11
C SER A 485 -6.16 39.86 -42.99
N ARG A 486 -5.73 38.62 -43.22
CA ARG A 486 -6.49 37.44 -42.83
C ARG A 486 -6.29 37.22 -41.33
N ILE A 487 -7.38 36.90 -40.64
CA ILE A 487 -7.35 36.56 -39.22
C ILE A 487 -8.06 35.23 -39.01
N ARG A 488 -7.55 34.41 -38.10
CA ARG A 488 -8.24 33.23 -37.58
C ARG A 488 -8.91 33.60 -36.27
N ILE A 489 -10.18 33.22 -36.13
CA ILE A 489 -10.98 33.39 -34.93
C ILE A 489 -11.21 32.00 -34.37
N TYR A 490 -10.75 31.79 -33.14
CA TYR A 490 -10.97 30.56 -32.40
C TYR A 490 -11.79 30.90 -31.16
N CYS A 491 -13.04 30.46 -31.11
CA CYS A 491 -14.01 30.84 -30.09
C CYS A 491 -14.72 29.59 -29.55
N ILE A 492 -14.59 29.33 -28.25
CA ILE A 492 -15.34 28.27 -27.56
C ILE A 492 -16.34 28.94 -26.63
N GLY A 493 -17.57 28.45 -26.64
CA GLY A 493 -18.62 28.87 -25.75
C GLY A 493 -19.76 27.86 -25.73
N GLU A 494 -20.87 28.25 -25.13
CA GLU A 494 -22.02 27.40 -24.84
C GLU A 494 -23.17 27.77 -25.76
N GLY A 495 -23.88 26.77 -26.25
CA GLY A 495 -25.11 26.98 -27.00
C GLY A 495 -25.88 25.68 -27.15
N ASP A 496 -27.21 25.80 -27.20
CA ASP A 496 -28.11 24.70 -27.51
C ASP A 496 -29.33 25.23 -28.30
N TRP A 497 -30.08 24.34 -28.95
CA TRP A 497 -31.32 24.66 -29.67
C TRP A 497 -31.22 25.83 -30.68
N ASP A 498 -30.10 25.90 -31.42
CA ASP A 498 -29.76 27.00 -32.37
C ASP A 498 -29.54 28.38 -31.72
N GLU A 499 -29.39 28.43 -30.39
CA GLU A 499 -29.01 29.60 -29.62
C GLU A 499 -27.57 29.50 -29.07
N MET A 500 -26.97 30.65 -28.77
CA MET A 500 -25.66 30.75 -28.11
C MET A 500 -25.83 31.54 -26.81
N TYR A 501 -25.36 30.97 -25.72
CA TYR A 501 -25.37 31.48 -24.36
C TYR A 501 -24.05 32.23 -24.09
N ASP A 502 -22.95 31.48 -24.10
CA ASP A 502 -21.58 31.99 -24.07
C ASP A 502 -21.02 32.17 -25.48
N TYR A 503 -20.68 33.39 -25.88
CA TYR A 503 -20.18 33.63 -27.24
C TYR A 503 -19.37 34.91 -27.45
N GLY A 504 -18.55 34.88 -28.50
CA GLY A 504 -17.76 36.01 -28.95
C GLY A 504 -18.30 36.73 -30.20
N TRP A 505 -17.93 38.01 -30.34
CA TRP A 505 -18.10 38.78 -31.57
C TRP A 505 -16.96 39.80 -31.76
N ILE A 506 -16.82 40.31 -32.99
CA ILE A 506 -15.84 41.35 -33.33
C ILE A 506 -16.59 42.53 -33.96
N GLU A 507 -16.30 43.74 -33.50
CA GLU A 507 -16.84 44.97 -34.05
C GLU A 507 -15.76 45.91 -34.58
N ASN A 508 -16.10 46.67 -35.62
CA ASN A 508 -15.28 47.77 -36.08
C ASN A 508 -15.55 49.00 -35.22
N VAL A 509 -14.53 49.50 -34.52
CA VAL A 509 -14.68 50.60 -33.55
C VAL A 509 -15.17 51.90 -34.20
N LYS A 510 -14.79 52.16 -35.47
CA LYS A 510 -15.19 53.40 -36.16
C LYS A 510 -16.65 53.37 -36.60
N THR A 511 -17.14 52.23 -37.08
CA THR A 511 -18.49 52.13 -37.67
C THR A 511 -19.52 51.48 -36.75
N GLY A 512 -19.11 50.95 -35.59
CA GLY A 512 -19.97 50.15 -34.71
C GLY A 512 -20.50 48.85 -35.33
N ARG A 513 -19.98 48.46 -36.51
CA ARG A 513 -20.51 47.31 -37.25
C ARG A 513 -19.88 46.03 -36.73
N ARG A 514 -20.70 45.05 -36.32
CA ARG A 514 -20.25 43.68 -36.06
C ARG A 514 -19.78 43.05 -37.38
N VAL A 515 -18.49 42.76 -37.46
CA VAL A 515 -17.86 42.14 -38.64
C VAL A 515 -17.82 40.62 -38.54
N TRP A 516 -18.00 40.08 -37.33
CA TRP A 516 -18.16 38.65 -37.08
C TRP A 516 -18.90 38.44 -35.75
N LYS A 517 -19.70 37.37 -35.64
CA LYS A 517 -20.36 36.91 -34.42
C LYS A 517 -20.45 35.38 -34.47
N MET A 518 -20.14 34.70 -33.37
CA MET A 518 -20.37 33.26 -33.23
C MET A 518 -21.87 32.95 -33.27
N ARG A 519 -22.26 31.97 -34.07
CA ARG A 519 -23.65 31.54 -34.26
C ARG A 519 -23.70 30.02 -34.17
N TYR A 520 -24.68 29.46 -33.47
CA TYR A 520 -24.79 28.02 -33.24
C TYR A 520 -24.67 27.21 -34.54
N SER A 521 -25.46 27.54 -35.56
CA SER A 521 -25.43 26.94 -36.90
C SER A 521 -24.10 27.03 -37.66
N LYS A 522 -23.12 27.82 -37.17
CA LYS A 522 -21.75 27.94 -37.70
C LYS A 522 -20.69 27.45 -36.72
N THR A 523 -21.07 26.59 -35.78
CA THR A 523 -20.18 25.93 -34.83
C THR A 523 -20.16 24.42 -35.02
N VAL A 524 -19.14 23.78 -34.48
CA VAL A 524 -19.07 22.33 -34.27
C VAL A 524 -19.02 22.00 -32.79
N HIS A 525 -19.24 20.74 -32.43
CA HIS A 525 -19.15 20.29 -31.04
C HIS A 525 -17.69 20.38 -30.52
N ALA A 526 -17.49 21.07 -29.39
CA ALA A 526 -16.17 21.30 -28.79
C ALA A 526 -15.70 20.18 -27.85
N GLY A 527 -16.52 19.13 -27.65
CA GLY A 527 -16.29 18.01 -26.74
C GLY A 527 -16.91 18.22 -25.37
N GLY A 528 -16.89 17.19 -24.52
CA GLY A 528 -17.66 17.19 -23.27
C GLY A 528 -19.17 17.25 -23.53
N ALA A 529 -19.88 18.06 -22.76
CA ALA A 529 -21.31 18.30 -22.87
C ALA A 529 -21.75 18.74 -24.28
N LYS A 530 -22.97 18.35 -24.69
CA LYS A 530 -23.53 18.67 -26.03
C LYS A 530 -23.57 20.17 -26.35
N LYS A 531 -23.71 20.97 -25.30
CA LYS A 531 -23.80 22.43 -25.33
C LYS A 531 -22.46 23.13 -25.58
N ASN A 532 -21.34 22.41 -25.51
CA ASN A 532 -20.01 22.96 -25.82
C ASN A 532 -19.83 23.17 -27.33
N ARG A 533 -19.69 24.43 -27.76
CA ARG A 533 -19.61 24.85 -29.17
C ARG A 533 -18.27 25.47 -29.49
N LEU A 534 -17.73 25.15 -30.66
CA LEU A 534 -16.50 25.72 -31.21
C LEU A 534 -16.79 26.40 -32.55
N ALA A 535 -16.40 27.66 -32.68
CA ALA A 535 -16.22 28.33 -33.95
C ALA A 535 -14.73 28.53 -34.21
N ASP A 536 -14.23 27.92 -35.29
CA ASP A 536 -12.88 28.12 -35.79
C ASP A 536 -12.96 28.54 -37.26
N THR A 537 -12.72 29.82 -37.52
CA THR A 537 -12.97 30.39 -38.85
C THR A 537 -11.98 31.47 -39.23
N ILE A 538 -11.84 31.70 -40.53
CA ILE A 538 -10.94 32.69 -41.08
C ILE A 538 -11.77 33.76 -41.79
N ILE A 539 -11.52 35.02 -41.43
CA ILE A 539 -12.11 36.17 -42.13
C ILE A 539 -11.00 37.12 -42.59
N THR A 540 -11.34 37.98 -43.53
CA THR A 540 -10.44 39.05 -43.99
C THR A 540 -10.96 40.39 -43.53
N LEU A 541 -10.14 41.12 -42.77
CA LEU A 541 -10.46 42.46 -42.28
C LEU A 541 -9.65 43.52 -43.02
N LYS A 542 -10.27 44.67 -43.24
CA LYS A 542 -9.61 45.87 -43.77
C LYS A 542 -8.68 46.48 -42.68
N PRO A 543 -7.77 47.40 -43.03
CA PRO A 543 -7.06 48.18 -42.04
C PRO A 543 -8.05 48.93 -41.13
N GLY A 544 -7.76 48.98 -39.83
CA GLY A 544 -8.62 49.63 -38.84
C GLY A 544 -8.43 49.10 -37.43
N THR A 545 -9.17 49.69 -36.49
CA THR A 545 -9.22 49.25 -35.09
C THR A 545 -10.53 48.49 -34.85
N TYR A 546 -10.38 47.36 -34.18
CA TYR A 546 -11.46 46.42 -33.90
C TYR A 546 -11.50 46.12 -32.40
N GLU A 547 -12.68 45.82 -31.87
CA GLU A 547 -12.89 45.37 -30.50
C GLU A 547 -13.46 43.95 -30.55
N VAL A 548 -12.80 43.03 -29.86
CA VAL A 548 -13.27 41.66 -29.64
C VAL A 548 -14.03 41.66 -28.33
N HIS A 549 -15.18 41.00 -28.31
CA HIS A 549 -15.98 40.79 -27.12
C HIS A 549 -16.18 39.30 -26.89
N PHE A 550 -16.33 38.93 -25.63
CA PHE A 550 -16.90 37.66 -25.21
C PHE A 550 -17.85 37.92 -24.06
N LYS A 551 -19.03 37.29 -24.10
CA LYS A 551 -20.01 37.33 -23.03
C LYS A 551 -20.33 35.90 -22.61
N SER A 552 -20.37 35.67 -21.31
CA SER A 552 -20.90 34.46 -20.70
C SER A 552 -22.19 34.74 -19.92
N ASP A 553 -23.00 33.70 -19.72
CA ASP A 553 -24.07 33.65 -18.73
C ASP A 553 -23.68 32.75 -17.54
N ASP A 554 -24.66 32.17 -16.84
CA ASP A 554 -24.45 31.43 -15.60
C ASP A 554 -24.26 29.93 -15.85
N SER A 555 -23.56 29.26 -14.92
CA SER A 555 -23.54 27.82 -14.70
C SER A 555 -22.65 26.94 -15.60
N HIS A 556 -22.01 27.44 -16.65
CA HIS A 556 -21.11 26.59 -17.46
C HIS A 556 -19.94 27.37 -18.08
N SER A 557 -19.00 27.80 -17.24
CA SER A 557 -17.89 28.64 -17.64
C SER A 557 -16.54 28.11 -17.18
N TYR A 558 -15.48 28.86 -17.49
CA TYR A 558 -14.16 28.50 -17.05
C TYR A 558 -14.01 28.70 -15.53
N TYR A 559 -13.73 27.58 -14.84
CA TYR A 559 -13.63 27.38 -13.38
C TYR A 559 -14.88 26.79 -12.72
N ASP A 560 -16.04 26.80 -13.39
CA ASP A 560 -17.30 26.28 -12.82
C ASP A 560 -18.18 25.67 -13.91
N TRP A 561 -18.02 24.36 -14.13
CA TRP A 561 -18.74 23.63 -15.18
C TRP A 561 -19.87 22.79 -14.57
N ASN A 562 -21.13 23.08 -14.89
CA ASN A 562 -22.25 22.22 -14.49
C ASN A 562 -22.36 20.88 -15.27
N ASP A 563 -21.47 20.63 -16.23
CA ASP A 563 -21.42 19.40 -17.04
C ASP A 563 -20.00 19.21 -17.62
N ASP A 564 -19.72 18.12 -18.33
CA ASP A 564 -18.41 17.81 -18.89
C ASP A 564 -17.83 19.00 -19.70
N PRO A 565 -16.64 19.52 -19.36
CA PRO A 565 -16.07 20.68 -20.02
C PRO A 565 -15.66 20.41 -21.48
N PRO A 566 -15.48 21.45 -22.32
CA PRO A 566 -14.99 21.29 -23.68
C PRO A 566 -13.56 20.72 -23.70
N ARG A 567 -13.11 20.17 -24.83
CA ARG A 567 -11.75 19.58 -24.97
C ARG A 567 -10.63 20.55 -24.59
N GLN A 568 -10.86 21.86 -24.75
CA GLN A 568 -9.87 22.91 -24.48
C GLN A 568 -10.48 23.96 -23.53
N PRO A 569 -10.74 23.64 -22.26
CA PRO A 569 -11.48 24.51 -21.33
C PRO A 569 -10.79 25.85 -21.13
N LYS A 570 -9.45 25.89 -21.14
CA LYS A 570 -8.66 27.13 -21.09
C LYS A 570 -8.87 28.09 -22.25
N LYS A 571 -9.49 27.64 -23.33
CA LYS A 571 -9.85 28.46 -24.49
C LYS A 571 -11.33 28.85 -24.48
N TRP A 572 -12.08 28.55 -23.42
CA TRP A 572 -13.41 29.12 -23.18
C TRP A 572 -13.31 30.64 -23.23
N GLY A 573 -14.00 31.24 -24.19
CA GLY A 573 -13.68 32.57 -24.66
C GLY A 573 -13.32 32.62 -26.15
N ILE A 574 -12.62 33.67 -26.53
CA ILE A 574 -12.24 33.99 -27.91
C ILE A 574 -10.76 34.39 -28.01
N THR A 575 -10.07 33.79 -28.98
CA THR A 575 -8.73 34.21 -29.39
C THR A 575 -8.72 34.56 -30.87
N VAL A 576 -8.12 35.71 -31.19
CA VAL A 576 -7.95 36.20 -32.55
C VAL A 576 -6.47 36.18 -32.91
N TYR A 577 -6.15 35.43 -33.95
CA TYR A 577 -4.81 35.31 -34.50
C TYR A 577 -4.73 36.09 -35.79
N LYS A 578 -3.65 36.82 -35.98
CA LYS A 578 -3.21 37.21 -37.31
C LYS A 578 -2.74 35.95 -38.02
N LEU A 579 -3.01 35.87 -39.31
CA LEU A 579 -2.35 34.91 -40.18
C LEU A 579 -1.30 35.66 -40.97
N ASP A 580 -0.08 35.11 -41.02
CA ASP A 580 0.89 35.59 -41.99
C ASP A 580 0.33 35.36 -43.40
N ASN A 581 0.64 36.31 -44.28
CA ASN A 581 0.21 36.22 -45.68
C ASN A 581 0.97 35.13 -46.42
#